data_AF-A0A8T1Z9T8-F1
#
_entry.id   AF-A0A8T1Z9T8-F1
#
_cell.length_a   1.000
_cell.length_b   1.000
_cell.length_c   1.000
_cell.angle_alpha   90.00
_cell.angle_beta   90.00
_cell.angle_gamma   90.00
#
_symmetry.space_group_name_H-M   'P 1'
#
loop_
_entity.id
_entity.type
_entity.pdbx_description
1 polymer ?
#
loop_
_entity_poly.entity_id
_entity_poly.type
_entity_poly.pdbx_seq_one_letter_code
_entity_poly.pdbx_strand_id
1 'polypeptide(L)' 'MEEISFRGHPMAYIAPSSYGHSHALLVHFISYAEKMIISMAVDPTVIPDPHKICDDMEESLKAMKTVLCERGLL' A
#
# COMPACT_ATOMS: atom_id res chain seq x y z
N MET A 1 20.49 -5.40 -2.08
CA MET A 1 19.24 -6.05 -2.52
C MET A 1 18.73 -6.80 -1.30
N GLU A 2 17.63 -6.35 -0.72
CA GLU A 2 17.11 -6.82 0.56
C GLU A 2 16.52 -8.22 0.37
N GLU A 3 17.28 -9.30 0.60
CA GLU A 3 16.82 -10.67 0.33
C GLU A 3 15.62 -11.05 1.22
N ILE A 4 14.42 -10.94 0.68
CA ILE A 4 13.25 -11.62 1.25
C ILE A 4 13.36 -13.10 0.87
N SER A 5 13.17 -14.00 1.83
CA SER A 5 13.14 -15.44 1.55
C SER A 5 11.87 -16.07 2.10
N PHE A 6 11.30 -16.99 1.33
CA PHE A 6 10.20 -17.83 1.79
C PHE A 6 10.68 -19.27 1.86
N ARG A 7 10.72 -19.82 3.07
CA ARG A 7 11.22 -21.19 3.33
C ARG A 7 12.60 -21.45 2.70
N GLY A 8 13.52 -20.50 2.81
CA GLY A 8 14.89 -20.61 2.29
C GLY A 8 15.05 -20.35 0.78
N HIS A 9 13.97 -20.00 0.07
CA HIS A 9 14.05 -19.63 -1.34
C HIS A 9 14.14 -18.10 -1.46
N PRO A 10 15.16 -17.55 -2.15
CA PRO A 10 15.24 -16.13 -2.42
C PRO A 10 14.02 -15.67 -3.21
N MET A 11 13.45 -14.54 -2.82
CA MET A 11 12.32 -13.92 -3.50
C MET A 11 12.66 -12.48 -3.85
N ALA A 12 12.03 -11.98 -4.91
CA ALA A 12 12.17 -10.60 -5.34
C ALA A 12 11.10 -9.67 -4.74
N TYR A 13 9.92 -10.21 -4.40
CA TYR A 13 8.79 -9.44 -3.84
C TYR A 13 7.76 -10.37 -3.17
N ILE A 14 7.03 -9.86 -2.15
CA ILE A 14 5.84 -10.50 -1.58
C ILE A 14 4.64 -9.57 -1.81
N ALA A 15 3.64 -10.06 -2.53
CA ALA A 15 2.38 -9.37 -2.78
C ALA A 15 1.24 -10.10 -2.04
N PRO A 16 0.88 -9.73 -0.81
CA PRO A 16 -0.32 -10.29 -0.19
C PRO A 16 -1.55 -9.93 -1.02
N SER A 17 -2.29 -10.93 -1.44
CA SER A 17 -3.64 -10.79 -1.99
C SER A 17 -4.61 -11.51 -1.06
N SER A 18 -5.70 -10.85 -0.67
CA SER A 18 -6.77 -11.44 0.13
C SER A 18 -8.04 -11.53 -0.73
N TYR A 19 -8.77 -12.63 -0.59
CA TYR A 19 -9.93 -12.98 -1.42
C TYR A 19 -11.01 -13.63 -0.53
N GLY A 20 -12.29 -13.44 -0.88
CA GLY A 20 -13.41 -14.12 -0.22
C GLY A 20 -14.00 -13.41 1.00
N HIS A 21 -13.56 -12.19 1.33
CA HIS A 21 -14.16 -11.39 2.39
C HIS A 21 -15.30 -10.52 1.85
N SER A 22 -16.43 -10.46 2.56
CA SER A 22 -17.57 -9.59 2.22
C SER A 22 -17.33 -8.14 2.67
N HIS A 23 -16.27 -7.50 2.14
CA HIS A 23 -15.96 -6.09 2.39
C HIS A 23 -16.10 -5.27 1.12
N ALA A 24 -16.67 -4.07 1.24
CA ALA A 24 -16.76 -3.11 0.14
C ALA A 24 -15.40 -2.49 -0.24
N LEU A 25 -14.43 -2.54 0.68
CA LEU A 25 -13.08 -2.01 0.51
C LEU A 25 -12.08 -2.85 1.28
N LEU A 26 -11.00 -3.24 0.62
CA LEU A 26 -9.82 -3.84 1.22
C LEU A 26 -8.57 -3.17 0.65
N VAL A 27 -7.68 -2.70 1.53
CA VAL A 27 -6.46 -1.98 1.14
C VAL A 27 -5.25 -2.66 1.78
N HIS A 28 -4.24 -2.99 0.98
CA HIS A 28 -2.94 -3.44 1.43
C HIS A 28 -1.88 -2.38 1.14
N PHE A 29 -1.19 -1.92 2.19
CA PHE A 29 -0.01 -1.07 2.09
C PHE A 29 1.23 -1.93 2.25
N ILE A 30 2.04 -2.01 1.19
CA ILE A 30 3.21 -2.87 1.14
C ILE A 30 4.42 -1.98 0.90
N SER A 31 5.18 -1.71 1.96
CA SER A 31 6.46 -0.99 1.88
C SER A 31 7.60 -1.99 1.86
N TYR A 32 8.40 -1.99 0.79
CA TYR A 32 9.52 -2.90 0.62
C TYR A 32 10.54 -2.37 -0.39
N ALA A 33 11.84 -2.51 -0.10
CA ALA A 33 12.94 -2.12 -0.99
C ALA A 33 12.78 -0.70 -1.58
N GLU A 34 12.54 0.29 -0.71
CA GLU A 34 12.34 1.71 -1.05
C GLU A 34 11.12 1.98 -1.96
N LYS A 35 10.28 0.98 -2.18
CA LYS A 35 9.04 1.09 -2.94
C LYS A 35 7.85 0.91 -2.01
N MET A 36 6.81 1.68 -2.25
CA MET A 36 5.52 1.49 -1.61
C MET A 36 4.51 1.10 -2.68
N ILE A 37 3.77 0.02 -2.42
CA ILE A 37 2.70 -0.48 -3.27
C ILE A 37 1.39 -0.43 -2.48
N ILE A 38 0.38 0.23 -3.06
CA ILE A 38 -1.01 0.18 -2.60
C ILE A 38 -1.74 -0.81 -3.50
N SER A 39 -2.27 -1.88 -2.92
CA SER A 39 -3.14 -2.83 -3.62
C SER A 39 -4.54 -2.75 -3.00
N MET A 40 -5.57 -2.64 -3.84
CA MET A 40 -6.93 -2.39 -3.37
C MET A 40 -7.95 -3.27 -4.09
N ALA A 41 -8.87 -3.86 -3.32
CA ALA A 41 -10.05 -4.53 -3.84
C ALA A 41 -11.29 -3.73 -3.41
N VAL A 42 -12.17 -3.44 -4.37
CA VAL A 42 -13.29 -2.50 -4.18
C VAL A 42 -14.57 -3.06 -4.78
N ASP A 43 -15.68 -2.86 -4.07
CA ASP A 43 -17.01 -2.99 -4.63
C ASP A 43 -17.41 -1.68 -5.35
N PRO A 44 -17.47 -1.67 -6.69
CA PRO A 44 -17.76 -0.47 -7.45
C PRO A 44 -19.20 0.03 -7.28
N THR A 45 -20.10 -0.80 -6.72
CA THR A 45 -21.49 -0.40 -6.44
C THR A 45 -21.59 0.47 -5.19
N VAL A 46 -20.61 0.36 -4.29
CA VAL A 46 -20.52 1.14 -3.05
C VAL A 46 -19.52 2.29 -3.18
N ILE A 47 -18.41 2.08 -3.89
CA ILE A 47 -17.34 3.06 -4.09
C ILE A 47 -17.17 3.30 -5.60
N PRO A 48 -17.79 4.36 -6.15
CA PRO A 48 -17.84 4.60 -7.60
C PRO A 48 -16.51 5.09 -8.18
N ASP A 49 -15.65 5.73 -7.38
CA ASP A 49 -14.33 6.19 -7.80
C ASP A 49 -13.23 5.71 -6.83
N PRO A 50 -12.74 4.47 -7.02
CA PRO A 50 -11.64 3.95 -6.22
C PRO A 50 -10.31 4.66 -6.49
N HIS A 51 -10.13 5.28 -7.66
CA HIS A 51 -8.87 5.96 -8.00
C HIS A 51 -8.67 7.20 -7.15
N LYS A 52 -9.75 7.94 -6.88
CA LYS A 52 -9.73 9.06 -5.93
C LYS A 52 -9.21 8.65 -4.55
N ILE A 53 -9.56 7.47 -4.06
CA ILE A 53 -9.05 6.97 -2.76
C ILE A 53 -7.53 6.80 -2.81
N CYS A 54 -7.00 6.23 -3.89
CA CYS A 54 -5.55 6.08 -4.07
C CYS A 54 -4.84 7.44 -4.15
N ASP A 55 -5.40 8.40 -4.89
CA ASP A 55 -4.83 9.75 -5.03
C ASP A 55 -4.82 10.49 -3.67
N ASP A 56 -5.96 10.47 -2.96
CA ASP A 56 -6.11 11.09 -1.65
C ASP A 56 -5.13 10.44 -0.62
N MET A 57 -4.89 9.13 -0.72
CA MET A 57 -3.88 8.42 0.10
C MET A 57 -2.44 8.84 -0.24
N GLU A 58 -2.10 8.95 -1.53
CA GLU A 58 -0.77 9.40 -1.97
C GLU A 58 -0.48 10.81 -1.47
N GLU A 59 -1.44 11.73 -1.63
CA GLU A 59 -1.33 13.11 -1.15
C GLU A 59 -1.15 13.15 0.37
N SER A 60 -1.95 12.38 1.11
CA SER A 60 -1.86 12.30 2.57
C SER A 60 -0.49 11.80 3.04
N LEU A 61 0.08 10.79 2.38
CA LEU A 61 1.41 10.27 2.70
C LEU A 61 2.52 11.29 2.39
N LYS A 62 2.42 12.01 1.26
CA LYS A 62 3.34 13.11 0.94
C LYS A 62 3.27 14.22 1.98
N ALA A 63 2.07 14.63 2.38
CA ALA A 63 1.87 15.65 3.41
C ALA A 63 2.48 15.23 4.75
N MET A 64 2.24 14.00 5.20
CA MET A 64 2.86 13.46 6.41
C MET A 64 4.39 13.46 6.32
N LYS A 65 4.96 13.01 5.19
CA LYS A 65 6.40 13.04 4.96
C LYS A 65 6.96 14.45 5.05
N THR A 66 6.33 15.43 4.39
CA THR A 66 6.76 16.84 4.43
C THR A 66 6.82 17.37 5.86
N VAL A 67 5.75 17.15 6.64
CA VAL A 67 5.69 17.61 8.04
C VAL A 67 6.76 16.96 8.91
N LEU A 68 7.04 15.67 8.71
CA LEU A 68 8.08 14.98 9.47
C LEU A 68 9.49 15.46 9.09
N CYS A 69 9.74 15.72 7.80
CA CYS A 69 11.01 16.30 7.34
C CYS A 69 11.24 17.70 7.90
N GLU A 70 10.22 18.57 7.87
CA GLU A 70 10.31 19.93 8.45
C GLU A 70 10.61 19.92 9.96
N ARG A 71 10.15 18.87 10.67
CA ARG A 71 10.41 18.67 12.10
C ARG A 71 11.74 17.96 12.40
N GLY A 72 12.50 17.53 11.38
CA GLY A 72 13.72 16.76 11.55
C GLY A 72 13.49 15.38 12.17
N LEU A 73 12.31 14.78 11.94
CA LEU A 73 11.92 13.46 12.44
C LEU A 73 12.11 12.34 11.40
N LEU A 74 12.62 12.68 10.22
CA LEU A 74 13.00 11.80 9.12
C LEU A 74 14.36 12.20 8.56
#